data_AF-A0A1Y0G7E3-F1
#
_entry.id   AF-A0A1Y0G7E3-F1
#
_cell.length_a   1.000
_cell.length_b   1.000
_cell.length_c   1.000
_cell.angle_alpha   90.00
_cell.angle_beta   90.00
_cell.angle_gamma   90.00
#
_symmetry.space_group_name_H-M   'P 1'
#
loop_
_entity.id
_entity.type
_entity.pdbx_description
1 polymer ?
#
loop_
_entity_poly.entity_id
_entity_poly.type
_entity_poly.pdbx_seq_one_letter_code
_entity_poly.pdbx_strand_id
1 'polypeptide(L)'
;MTSAERKLLENFRRLNPAQQQTAQDFLAFLSSRPSDVPAEELPQPVAIPRPDHESVVKAIKRLRATYPMLEPNKLLHDTSDQMSRHMIHSVPAVEVIDELECVFKRHYEAHIARFRQS
;
A
#
# COMPACT_ATOMS: atom_id res chain seq x y z
N MET A 1 -2.14 23.15 -9.42
CA MET A 1 -3.59 23.15 -9.19
C MET A 1 -4.21 21.87 -9.75
N THR A 2 -4.72 21.00 -8.89
CA THR A 2 -5.37 19.74 -9.29
C THR A 2 -6.68 20.00 -10.04
N SER A 3 -7.23 18.97 -10.69
CA SER A 3 -8.55 19.06 -11.34
C SER A 3 -9.66 19.37 -10.33
N ALA A 4 -9.54 18.84 -9.10
CA ALA A 4 -10.48 19.07 -8.01
C ALA A 4 -10.45 20.54 -7.52
N GLU A 5 -9.25 21.11 -7.32
CA GLU A 5 -9.08 22.51 -6.92
C GLU A 5 -9.66 23.49 -7.94
N ARG A 6 -9.50 23.20 -9.24
CA ARG A 6 -10.10 24.00 -10.32
C ARG A 6 -11.62 24.02 -10.25
N LYS A 7 -12.25 22.85 -10.13
CA LYS A 7 -13.72 22.75 -10.02
C LYS A 7 -14.27 23.45 -8.78
N LEU A 8 -13.56 23.36 -7.65
CA LEU A 8 -13.95 24.06 -6.42
C LEU A 8 -14.01 25.57 -6.64
N LEU A 9 -12.95 26.15 -7.23
CA LEU A 9 -12.87 27.58 -7.50
C LEU A 9 -13.90 28.07 -8.52
N GLU A 10 -14.15 27.29 -9.57
CA GLU A 10 -15.19 27.61 -10.55
C GLU A 10 -16.59 27.66 -9.91
N ASN A 11 -16.91 26.68 -9.07
CA ASN A 11 -18.19 26.65 -8.37
C ASN A 11 -18.29 27.78 -7.34
N PHE A 12 -17.23 28.03 -6.57
CA PHE A 12 -17.20 29.08 -5.55
C PHE A 12 -17.43 30.48 -6.16
N ARG A 13 -16.82 30.77 -7.31
CA ARG A 13 -17.01 32.06 -8.02
C ARG A 13 -18.43 32.29 -8.54
N ARG A 14 -19.23 31.23 -8.73
CA ARG A 14 -20.63 31.31 -9.17
C ARG A 14 -21.60 31.58 -8.02
N LEU A 15 -21.15 31.43 -6.78
CA LEU A 15 -21.96 31.66 -5.59
C LEU A 15 -22.07 33.15 -5.27
N ASN A 16 -23.20 33.54 -4.68
CA ASN A 16 -23.36 34.89 -4.13
C ASN A 16 -22.55 35.07 -2.82
N PRO A 17 -22.35 36.31 -2.33
CA PRO A 17 -21.50 36.55 -1.15
C PRO A 17 -21.94 35.78 0.12
N ALA A 18 -23.24 35.62 0.35
CA ALA A 18 -23.75 34.87 1.50
C ALA A 18 -23.43 33.37 1.38
N GLN A 19 -23.60 32.79 0.18
CA GLN A 19 -23.26 31.40 -0.11
C GLN A 19 -21.75 31.15 -0.09
N GLN A 20 -20.94 32.13 -0.52
CA GLN A 20 -19.49 32.07 -0.40
C GLN A 20 -19.05 32.01 1.07
N GLN A 21 -19.65 32.83 1.93
CA GLN A 21 -19.38 32.79 3.37
C GLN A 21 -19.73 31.42 3.96
N THR A 22 -20.93 30.90 3.66
CA THR A 22 -21.34 29.56 4.11
C THR A 22 -20.39 28.46 3.63
N ALA A 23 -19.92 28.54 2.38
CA ALA A 23 -18.95 27.58 1.85
C ALA A 23 -17.60 27.68 2.57
N GLN A 24 -17.13 28.88 2.91
CA GLN A 24 -15.91 29.08 3.70
C GLN A 24 -16.05 28.53 5.11
N ASP A 25 -17.16 28.82 5.78
CA ASP A 25 -17.44 28.33 7.14
C ASP A 25 -17.49 26.81 7.17
N PHE A 26 -18.11 26.19 6.16
CA PHE A 26 -18.16 24.74 6.02
C PHE A 26 -16.78 24.12 5.77
N LEU A 27 -15.96 24.72 4.90
CA LEU A 27 -14.59 24.26 4.67
C LEU A 27 -13.74 24.40 5.94
N ALA A 28 -13.87 25.51 6.69
CA ALA A 28 -13.19 25.70 7.97
C ALA A 28 -13.64 24.68 9.02
N PHE A 29 -14.94 24.37 9.06
CA PHE A 29 -15.49 23.33 9.91
C PHE A 29 -14.94 21.95 9.57
N LEU A 30 -14.90 21.58 8.29
CA LEU A 30 -14.32 20.30 7.86
C LEU A 30 -12.81 20.23 8.15
N SER A 31 -12.09 21.34 8.01
CA SER A 31 -10.65 21.40 8.26
C SER A 31 -10.29 21.38 9.76
N SER A 32 -11.21 21.82 10.62
CA SER A 32 -11.02 21.85 12.08
C SER A 32 -11.45 20.56 12.78
N ARG A 33 -12.22 19.70 12.11
CA ARG A 33 -12.47 18.35 12.61
C ARG A 33 -11.17 17.54 12.52
N PRO A 34 -10.67 16.94 13.61
CA PRO A 34 -9.78 15.81 13.45
C PRO A 34 -10.54 14.78 12.62
N SER A 35 -9.98 14.38 11.48
CA SER A 35 -10.52 13.26 10.73
C SER A 35 -10.56 12.05 11.66
N ASP A 36 -11.74 11.72 12.18
CA ASP A 36 -12.01 10.45 12.86
C ASP A 36 -12.09 9.30 11.83
N VAL A 37 -11.98 9.65 10.54
CA VAL A 37 -11.47 8.74 9.52
C VAL A 37 -9.97 8.63 9.80
N PRO A 38 -9.45 7.47 10.23
CA PRO A 38 -8.01 7.27 10.32
C PRO A 38 -7.44 7.74 8.99
N ALA A 39 -6.56 8.75 9.02
CA ALA A 39 -5.79 9.10 7.83
C ALA A 39 -5.21 7.77 7.37
N GLU A 40 -5.71 7.25 6.25
CA GLU A 40 -5.61 5.84 5.90
C GLU A 40 -4.12 5.47 6.00
N GLU A 41 -3.73 4.88 7.13
CA GLU A 41 -2.31 4.81 7.49
C GLU A 41 -1.71 3.91 6.44
N LEU A 42 -0.67 4.40 5.74
CA LEU A 42 0.03 3.61 4.74
C LEU A 42 0.25 2.22 5.33
N PRO A 43 -0.35 1.15 4.78
CA PRO A 43 -0.40 -0.13 5.46
C PRO A 43 1.04 -0.59 5.68
N GLN A 44 1.51 -0.58 6.92
CA GLN A 44 2.93 -0.83 7.19
C GLN A 44 3.18 -2.33 7.34
N PRO A 45 4.32 -2.83 6.85
CA PRO A 45 4.70 -4.19 7.12
C PRO A 45 4.96 -4.39 8.61
N VAL A 46 4.53 -5.53 9.15
CA VAL A 46 4.80 -5.94 10.52
C VAL A 46 6.26 -6.38 10.62
N ALA A 47 7.03 -5.75 11.51
CA ALA A 47 8.44 -6.06 11.72
C ALA A 47 8.63 -7.44 12.38
N ILE A 48 8.62 -8.50 11.57
CA ILE A 48 8.86 -9.89 12.00
C ILE A 48 10.29 -10.27 11.59
N PRO A 49 11.22 -10.46 12.54
CA PRO A 49 12.60 -10.78 12.23
C PRO A 49 12.73 -12.18 11.60
N ARG A 50 13.74 -12.34 10.74
CA ARG A 50 14.09 -13.62 10.13
C ARG A 50 14.79 -14.51 11.18
N PRO A 51 14.36 -15.77 11.38
CA PRO A 51 15.05 -16.72 12.24
C PRO A 51 16.32 -17.30 11.58
N ASP A 52 17.33 -17.66 12.39
CA ASP A 52 18.66 -18.12 11.92
C ASP A 52 18.61 -19.38 11.04
N HIS A 53 17.70 -20.31 11.35
CA HIS A 53 17.43 -21.51 10.57
C HIS A 53 15.99 -21.52 10.07
N GLU A 54 15.78 -20.91 8.90
CA GLU A 54 14.47 -20.82 8.27
C GLU A 54 14.35 -21.76 7.06
N SER A 55 13.22 -22.44 6.94
CA SER A 55 12.85 -23.16 5.71
C SER A 55 11.96 -22.29 4.83
N VAL A 56 11.97 -22.53 3.52
CA VAL A 56 11.18 -21.76 2.53
C VAL A 56 9.70 -21.66 2.94
N VAL A 57 9.11 -22.74 3.46
CA VAL A 57 7.71 -22.76 3.94
C VAL A 57 7.49 -21.84 5.15
N LYS A 58 8.45 -21.80 6.08
CA LYS A 58 8.40 -20.89 7.24
C LYS A 58 8.58 -19.44 6.80
N ALA A 59 9.45 -19.19 5.83
CA ALA A 59 9.66 -17.87 5.23
C ALA A 59 8.38 -17.34 4.56
N ILE A 60 7.68 -18.16 3.77
CA ILE A 60 6.39 -17.77 3.17
C ILE A 60 5.37 -17.43 4.26
N LYS A 61 5.29 -18.21 5.35
CA LYS A 61 4.39 -17.91 6.48
C LYS A 61 4.76 -16.59 7.17
N ARG A 62 6.05 -16.36 7.41
CA ARG A 62 6.57 -15.11 7.99
C ARG A 62 6.25 -13.92 7.09
N LEU A 63 6.57 -13.99 5.80
CA LEU A 63 6.35 -12.91 4.86
C LEU A 63 4.87 -12.56 4.70
N ARG A 64 3.98 -13.56 4.72
CA ARG A 64 2.52 -13.30 4.75
C ARG A 64 2.08 -12.57 6.02
N ALA A 65 2.70 -12.85 7.16
CA ALA A 65 2.42 -12.15 8.41
C ALA A 65 3.08 -10.76 8.46
N THR A 66 4.21 -10.57 7.78
CA THR A 66 4.88 -9.28 7.59
C THR A 66 4.05 -8.37 6.67
N TYR A 67 3.41 -8.92 5.65
CA TYR A 67 2.64 -8.16 4.66
C TYR A 67 1.15 -8.57 4.64
N PRO A 68 0.37 -8.38 5.72
CA PRO A 68 -1.03 -8.83 5.79
C PRO A 68 -1.94 -8.11 4.79
N MET A 69 -1.54 -6.93 4.33
CA MET A 69 -2.22 -6.14 3.29
C MET A 69 -2.03 -6.66 1.86
N LEU A 70 -1.09 -7.58 1.63
CA LEU A 70 -0.88 -8.16 0.30
C LEU A 70 -1.69 -9.45 0.15
N GLU A 71 -2.60 -9.47 -0.83
CA GLU A 71 -3.42 -10.65 -1.15
C GLU A 71 -2.53 -11.83 -1.62
N PRO A 72 -2.43 -12.92 -0.85
CA PRO A 72 -1.46 -14.00 -1.09
C PRO A 72 -1.73 -14.75 -2.40
N ASN A 73 -2.97 -14.77 -2.89
CA ASN A 73 -3.32 -15.42 -4.15
C ASN A 73 -2.71 -14.73 -5.38
N LYS A 74 -2.54 -13.40 -5.37
CA LYS A 74 -1.88 -12.69 -6.48
C LYS A 74 -0.36 -12.85 -6.48
N LEU A 75 0.24 -12.87 -5.28
CA LEU A 75 1.67 -13.09 -5.09
C LEU A 75 2.11 -14.47 -5.57
N LEU A 76 1.30 -15.50 -5.29
CA LEU A 76 1.65 -16.88 -5.62
C LEU A 76 1.68 -17.13 -7.14
N HIS A 77 0.78 -16.53 -7.92
CA HIS A 77 0.77 -16.67 -9.37
C HIS A 77 2.04 -16.10 -10.03
N ASP A 78 2.48 -14.90 -9.63
CA ASP A 78 3.72 -14.30 -10.15
C ASP A 78 4.98 -15.07 -9.68
N THR A 79 4.98 -15.57 -8.43
CA THR A 79 6.10 -16.40 -7.94
C THR A 79 6.15 -17.78 -8.57
N SER A 80 5.03 -18.39 -8.98
CA SER A 80 4.99 -19.74 -9.55
C SER A 80 5.68 -19.81 -10.92
N ASP A 81 5.52 -18.76 -11.74
CA ASP A 81 6.21 -18.64 -13.04
C ASP A 81 7.71 -18.41 -12.89
N GLN A 82 8.14 -17.77 -11.79
CA GLN A 82 9.55 -17.49 -11.50
C GLN A 82 10.24 -18.68 -10.80
N MET A 83 9.56 -19.39 -9.90
CA MET A 83 10.03 -20.62 -9.26
C MET A 83 10.20 -21.77 -10.26
N SER A 84 9.31 -21.88 -11.26
CA SER A 84 9.43 -22.89 -12.33
C SER A 84 10.74 -22.76 -13.11
N ARG A 85 11.34 -21.56 -13.17
CA ARG A 85 12.65 -21.33 -13.80
C ARG A 85 13.82 -21.65 -12.87
N HIS A 86 13.66 -21.48 -11.55
CA HIS A 86 14.74 -21.70 -10.56
C HIS A 86 14.81 -23.12 -9.99
N MET A 87 13.75 -23.94 -10.12
CA MET A 87 13.75 -25.34 -9.67
C MET A 87 14.75 -26.25 -10.43
N ILE A 88 15.30 -25.79 -11.55
CA ILE A 88 16.25 -26.56 -12.37
C ILE A 88 17.66 -26.61 -11.72
N HIS A 89 17.99 -25.75 -10.75
CA HIS A 89 19.39 -25.56 -10.29
C HIS A 89 19.71 -25.84 -8.82
N SER A 90 18.90 -26.64 -8.09
CA SER A 90 19.21 -27.06 -6.70
C SER A 90 19.67 -25.92 -5.78
N VAL A 91 18.92 -24.82 -5.80
CA VAL A 91 19.29 -23.57 -5.12
C VAL A 91 19.16 -23.74 -3.60
N PRO A 92 20.14 -23.28 -2.79
CA PRO A 92 20.05 -23.30 -1.34
C PRO A 92 18.79 -22.58 -0.82
N ALA A 93 18.20 -23.10 0.27
CA ALA A 93 16.98 -22.53 0.85
C ALA A 93 17.13 -21.04 1.21
N VAL A 94 18.33 -20.59 1.57
CA VAL A 94 18.64 -19.19 1.89
C VAL A 94 18.42 -18.28 0.68
N GLU A 95 18.93 -18.66 -0.49
CA GLU A 95 18.80 -17.87 -1.72
C GLU A 95 17.34 -17.78 -2.19
N VAL A 96 16.58 -18.87 -2.04
CA VAL A 96 15.13 -18.88 -2.33
C VAL A 96 14.37 -17.94 -1.38
N ILE A 97 14.78 -17.86 -0.11
CA ILE A 97 14.17 -16.94 0.86
C ILE A 97 14.49 -15.50 0.50
N ASP A 98 15.72 -15.19 0.11
CA ASP A 98 16.13 -13.84 -0.27
C ASP A 98 15.36 -13.35 -1.51
N GLU A 99 15.16 -14.22 -2.51
CA GLU A 99 14.35 -13.91 -3.69
C GLU A 99 12.89 -13.63 -3.30
N LEU A 100 12.32 -14.47 -2.42
CA LEU A 100 10.97 -14.25 -1.89
C LEU A 100 10.85 -12.91 -1.16
N GLU A 101 11.81 -12.53 -0.33
CA GLU A 101 11.81 -11.23 0.36
C GLU A 101 11.82 -10.06 -0.64
N CYS A 102 12.61 -10.17 -1.71
CA CYS A 102 12.66 -9.16 -2.77
C CYS A 102 11.30 -9.04 -3.50
N VAL A 103 10.67 -10.16 -3.83
CA VAL A 103 9.35 -10.17 -4.47
C VAL A 103 8.31 -9.51 -3.58
N PHE A 104 8.18 -9.92 -2.31
CA PHE A 104 7.23 -9.33 -1.37
C PHE A 104 7.45 -7.82 -1.19
N LYS A 105 8.70 -7.37 -1.08
CA LYS A 105 9.04 -5.94 -1.00
C LYS A 105 8.59 -5.18 -2.25
N ARG A 106 8.82 -5.73 -3.45
CA ARG A 106 8.40 -5.10 -4.71
C ARG A 106 6.87 -4.95 -4.80
N HIS A 107 6.13 -5.97 -4.38
CA HIS A 107 4.67 -5.90 -4.35
C HIS A 107 4.16 -4.90 -3.31
N TYR A 108 4.81 -4.80 -2.16
CA TYR A 108 4.51 -3.78 -1.17
C TYR A 108 4.73 -2.36 -1.72
N GLU A 109 5.87 -2.11 -2.35
CA GLU A 109 6.17 -0.80 -2.97
C GLU A 109 5.13 -0.44 -4.05
N ALA A 110 4.73 -1.39 -4.88
CA ALA A 110 3.66 -1.20 -5.86
C ALA A 110 2.30 -0.94 -5.21
N HIS A 111 1.97 -1.62 -4.11
CA HIS A 111 0.75 -1.42 -3.35
C HIS A 111 0.69 -0.01 -2.75
N ILE A 112 1.78 0.45 -2.13
CA ILE A 112 1.91 1.80 -1.59
C ILE A 112 1.87 2.86 -2.69
N ALA A 113 2.51 2.62 -3.84
CA ALA A 113 2.46 3.54 -4.98
C ALA A 113 1.03 3.71 -5.52
N ARG A 114 0.21 2.66 -5.51
CA ARG A 114 -1.20 2.72 -5.89
C ARG A 114 -2.05 3.42 -4.84
N PHE A 115 -1.79 3.16 -3.56
CA PHE A 115 -2.47 3.78 -2.44
C PHE A 115 -2.27 5.31 -2.41
N ARG A 116 -1.05 5.79 -2.70
CA ARG A 116 -0.75 7.22 -2.80
C ARG A 116 -1.38 7.94 -4.00
N GLN A 117 -1.88 7.20 -5.00
CA GLN A 117 -2.53 7.74 -6.20
C GLN A 117 -4.06 7.71 -6.12
N SER A 118 -4.62 7.09 -5.07
CA SER A 118 -6.05 7.08 -4.75
C SER A 118 -6.44 8.28 -3.88
#